data_AF-A0A7C7M3V7-F1
#
_entry.id   AF-A0A7C7M3V7-F1
#
_cell.length_a   1.000
_cell.length_b   1.000
_cell.length_c   1.000
_cell.angle_alpha   90.00
_cell.angle_beta   90.00
_cell.angle_gamma   90.00
#
_symmetry.space_group_name_H-M   'P 1'
#
loop_
_entity.id
_entity.type
_entity.pdbx_description
1 polymer ?
#
loop_
_entity_poly.entity_id
_entity_poly.type
_entity_poly.pdbx_seq_one_letter_code
_entity_poly.pdbx_strand_id
1 'polypeptide(L)'
;TFGELRAIGSVAYKLGLTAAGKADIFASLRPKNEWDICAGNCIINEAGGKLIDLYGSPRKYNLKKTILEPGLIAGDVGAVNKTFSILKA
;
A
#
# COMPACT_ATOMS: atom_id res chain seq x y z
N THR A 1 -0.19 -14.87 -17.84
CA THR A 1 0.44 -13.68 -18.49
C THR A 1 -0.32 -12.44 -18.07
N PHE A 2 0.37 -11.32 -17.80
CA PHE A 2 -0.32 -10.04 -17.52
C PHE A 2 -1.00 -9.53 -18.79
N GLY A 3 -2.28 -9.15 -18.70
CA GLY A 3 -3.09 -8.75 -19.86
C GLY A 3 -2.89 -7.30 -20.29
N GLU A 4 -2.57 -6.40 -19.37
CA GLU A 4 -2.42 -4.98 -19.64
C GLU A 4 -1.49 -4.31 -18.62
N LEU A 5 -0.72 -3.31 -19.07
CA LEU A 5 0.07 -2.43 -18.21
C LEU A 5 -0.33 -0.98 -18.47
N ARG A 6 -0.84 -0.30 -17.44
CA ARG A 6 -1.20 1.13 -17.50
C ARG A 6 -0.28 1.95 -16.60
N ALA A 7 0.30 3.01 -17.14
CA ALA A 7 1.04 3.98 -16.34
C ALA A 7 0.05 4.86 -15.56
N ILE A 8 0.07 4.76 -14.23
CA ILE A 8 -0.79 5.54 -13.34
C ILE A 8 0.07 6.21 -12.27
N GLY A 9 0.04 7.55 -12.25
CA GLY A 9 0.66 8.40 -11.23
C GLY A 9 -0.16 8.48 -9.95
N SER A 10 0.41 9.13 -8.92
CA SER A 10 -0.18 9.32 -7.58
C SER A 10 -0.31 8.04 -6.73
N VAL A 11 0.29 8.06 -5.53
CA VAL A 11 0.11 6.98 -4.54
C VAL A 11 -1.28 7.03 -3.94
N ALA A 12 -1.74 8.21 -3.54
CA ALA A 12 -3.08 8.40 -2.97
C ALA A 12 -4.18 7.90 -3.92
N TYR A 13 -4.07 8.18 -5.22
CA TYR A 13 -5.05 7.71 -6.20
C TYR A 13 -5.09 6.18 -6.30
N LYS A 14 -3.91 5.54 -6.38
CA LYS A 14 -3.84 4.07 -6.43
C LYS A 14 -4.34 3.41 -5.16
N LEU A 15 -4.06 3.98 -3.98
CA LEU A 15 -4.64 3.53 -2.71
C LEU A 15 -6.17 3.68 -2.72
N GLY A 16 -6.70 4.79 -3.23
CA GLY A 16 -8.15 4.98 -3.39
C GLY A 16 -8.80 3.97 -4.33
N LEU A 17 -8.17 3.66 -5.47
CA LEU A 17 -8.63 2.62 -6.39
C LEU A 17 -8.66 1.24 -5.72
N THR A 18 -7.62 0.91 -4.96
CA THR A 18 -7.57 -0.34 -4.19
C THR A 18 -8.66 -0.40 -3.13
N ALA A 19 -8.86 0.67 -2.36
CA ALA A 19 -9.91 0.74 -1.35
C ALA A 19 -11.32 0.64 -1.96
N ALA A 20 -11.52 1.17 -3.17
CA ALA A 20 -12.77 1.06 -3.92
C ALA A 20 -12.98 -0.31 -4.61
N GLY A 21 -12.10 -1.29 -4.37
CA GLY A 21 -12.17 -2.61 -4.99
C GLY A 21 -11.90 -2.62 -6.49
N LYS A 22 -11.25 -1.57 -7.04
CA LYS A 22 -10.86 -1.49 -8.45
C LYS A 22 -9.50 -2.12 -8.73
N ALA A 23 -8.76 -2.47 -7.67
CA ALA A 23 -7.54 -3.26 -7.71
C ALA A 23 -7.46 -4.10 -6.44
N ASP A 24 -7.01 -5.36 -6.54
CA ASP A 24 -6.90 -6.25 -5.38
C ASP A 24 -5.81 -5.80 -4.40
N ILE A 25 -4.74 -5.21 -4.94
CA ILE A 25 -3.59 -4.78 -4.16
C ILE A 25 -2.89 -3.55 -4.73
N PHE A 26 -2.37 -2.73 -3.84
CA PHE A 26 -1.34 -1.74 -4.10
C PHE A 26 -0.02 -2.25 -3.54
N ALA A 27 1.04 -2.24 -4.35
CA ALA A 27 2.39 -2.55 -3.90
C ALA A 27 3.39 -1.50 -4.40
N SER A 28 4.23 -0.99 -3.51
CA SER A 28 5.35 -0.13 -3.86
C SER A 28 6.62 -0.66 -3.21
N LEU A 29 7.59 -1.06 -4.04
CA LEU A 29 8.93 -1.47 -3.62
C LEU A 29 9.93 -0.30 -3.67
N ARG A 30 9.41 0.93 -3.57
CA ARG A 30 10.22 2.15 -3.56
C ARG A 30 9.79 3.05 -2.43
N PRO A 31 10.71 3.85 -1.86
CA PRO A 31 10.42 4.74 -0.76
C PRO A 31 9.24 5.68 -1.03
N LYS A 32 8.52 6.05 0.02
CA LYS A 32 7.38 6.99 0.00
C LYS A 32 7.37 7.83 1.26
N ASN A 33 6.98 9.09 1.13
CA ASN A 33 6.84 9.92 2.32
C ASN A 33 5.48 9.70 2.99
N GLU A 34 5.40 10.00 4.28
CA GLU A 34 4.17 9.91 5.06
C GLU A 34 2.99 10.64 4.40
N TRP A 35 3.22 11.82 3.84
CA TRP A 35 2.18 12.62 3.17
C TRP A 35 1.65 11.98 1.88
N ASP A 36 2.42 11.10 1.23
CA ASP A 36 1.95 10.37 0.05
C ASP A 36 0.97 9.24 0.42
N ILE A 37 0.98 8.80 1.69
CA ILE A 37 0.33 7.56 2.15
C ILE A 37 -0.77 7.82 3.17
N CYS A 38 -0.63 8.80 4.07
CA CYS A 38 -1.45 8.93 5.28
C CYS A 38 -2.96 8.94 5.01
N ALA A 39 -3.41 9.75 4.04
CA ALA A 39 -4.81 9.79 3.63
C ALA A 39 -5.27 8.45 3.03
N GLY A 40 -4.46 7.85 2.14
CA GLY A 40 -4.78 6.57 1.53
C GLY A 40 -4.83 5.40 2.53
N ASN A 41 -4.00 5.43 3.57
CA ASN A 41 -4.05 4.44 4.66
C ASN A 41 -5.38 4.51 5.42
N CYS A 42 -5.84 5.72 5.75
CA CYS A 42 -7.14 5.90 6.38
C CYS A 42 -8.24 5.31 5.50
N ILE A 43 -8.30 5.68 4.22
CA ILE A 43 -9.33 5.18 3.28
C ILE A 43 -9.29 3.65 3.17
N ILE A 44 -8.10 3.05 3.07
CA ILE A 44 -7.94 1.58 3.01
C ILE A 44 -8.49 0.92 4.28
N ASN A 45 -8.15 1.43 5.46
CA ASN A 45 -8.57 0.82 6.72
C ASN A 45 -10.08 0.99 6.94
N GLU A 46 -10.66 2.15 6.60
CA GLU A 46 -12.11 2.39 6.67
C GLU A 46 -12.89 1.52 5.66
N ALA A 47 -12.27 1.14 4.55
CA ALA A 47 -12.81 0.16 3.62
C ALA A 47 -12.68 -1.30 4.12
N GLY A 48 -12.17 -1.53 5.33
CA GLY A 48 -11.92 -2.86 5.91
C GLY A 48 -10.64 -3.54 5.42
N GLY A 49 -9.79 -2.82 4.70
CA GLY A 49 -8.51 -3.30 4.21
C GLY A 49 -7.38 -3.19 5.22
N LYS A 50 -6.16 -3.40 4.72
CA LYS A 50 -4.92 -3.36 5.51
C LYS A 50 -3.83 -2.67 4.71
N LEU A 51 -3.02 -1.85 5.37
CA LEU A 51 -1.79 -1.28 4.83
C LEU A 51 -0.63 -1.52 5.80
N ILE A 52 0.45 -2.10 5.29
CA ILE A 52 1.66 -2.41 6.06
C ILE A 52 2.91 -2.05 5.26
N ASP A 53 4.00 -1.76 5.97
CA ASP A 53 5.30 -1.69 5.34
C ASP A 53 5.81 -3.08 4.90
N LEU A 54 6.93 -3.11 4.18
CA LEU A 54 7.53 -4.35 3.71
C LEU A 54 8.21 -5.19 4.82
N TYR A 55 8.20 -4.71 6.06
CA TYR A 55 8.60 -5.49 7.25
C TYR A 55 7.40 -6.14 7.94
N GLY A 56 6.17 -5.81 7.52
CA GLY A 56 4.92 -6.31 8.09
C GLY A 56 4.35 -5.44 9.20
N SER A 57 4.93 -4.26 9.43
CA SER A 57 4.48 -3.37 10.50
C SER A 57 3.38 -2.42 10.00
N PRO A 58 2.35 -2.15 10.82
CA PRO A 58 1.41 -1.07 10.56
C PRO A 58 2.14 0.27 10.47
N ARG A 59 1.67 1.17 9.61
CA ARG A 59 2.32 2.47 9.43
C ARG A 59 2.09 3.38 10.64
N LYS A 60 3.18 3.95 11.16
CA LYS A 60 3.17 5.07 12.12
C LYS A 60 3.40 6.39 11.39
N TYR A 61 2.85 7.47 11.91
CA TYR A 61 2.96 8.81 11.33
C TYR A 61 3.56 9.79 12.32
N ASN A 62 3.90 10.99 11.83
CA ASN A 62 4.52 12.06 12.61
C ASN A 62 5.91 11.65 13.14
N LEU A 63 6.67 10.90 12.34
CA LEU A 63 8.03 10.51 12.67
C LEU A 63 9.02 11.58 12.20
N LYS A 64 10.14 11.75 12.93
CA LYS A 64 11.24 12.63 12.50
C LYS A 64 11.79 12.25 11.12
N LYS A 65 11.85 10.95 10.82
CA LYS A 65 12.14 10.42 9.49
C LYS A 65 10.81 10.06 8.81
N THR A 66 10.33 10.96 7.95
CA THR A 66 9.04 10.83 7.26
C THR A 66 9.06 9.88 6.07
N ILE A 67 10.26 9.54 5.57
CA ILE A 67 10.39 8.60 4.45
C ILE A 67 10.26 7.16 4.97
N LEU A 68 9.28 6.43 4.40
CA LEU A 68 9.11 5.00 4.58
C LEU A 68 9.98 4.26 3.57
N GLU A 69 10.82 3.38 4.05
CA GLU A 69 11.70 2.53 3.27
C GLU A 69 11.53 1.07 3.73
N PRO A 70 11.59 0.07 2.83
CA PRO A 70 11.78 0.20 1.37
C PRO A 70 10.50 0.54 0.61
N GLY A 71 9.33 0.45 1.25
CA GLY A 71 8.03 0.69 0.62
C GLY A 71 6.88 0.09 1.42
N LEU A 72 5.77 -0.23 0.77
CA LEU A 72 4.56 -0.73 1.41
C LEU A 72 3.66 -1.56 0.49
N ILE A 73 2.74 -2.28 1.11
CA ILE A 73 1.62 -2.95 0.44
C ILE A 73 0.29 -2.59 1.13
N ALA A 74 -0.78 -2.53 0.35
CA ALA A 74 -2.12 -2.23 0.85
C ALA A 74 -3.21 -2.93 0.03
N GLY A 75 -4.35 -3.24 0.64
CA GLY A 75 -5.49 -3.86 -0.04
C GLY A 75 -6.36 -4.69 0.90
N ASP A 76 -7.07 -5.67 0.34
CA ASP A 76 -7.78 -6.68 1.13
C ASP A 76 -6.81 -7.40 2.08
N VAL A 77 -7.29 -7.75 3.28
CA VAL A 77 -6.45 -8.36 4.34
C VAL A 77 -5.83 -9.67 3.87
N GLY A 78 -6.60 -10.52 3.19
CA GLY A 78 -6.13 -11.80 2.66
C GLY A 78 -5.11 -11.61 1.54
N ALA A 79 -5.39 -10.71 0.60
CA ALA A 79 -4.47 -10.35 -0.47
C ALA A 79 -3.13 -9.81 0.06
N VAL A 80 -3.18 -8.87 1.02
CA VAL A 80 -2.00 -8.29 1.67
C VAL A 80 -1.16 -9.36 2.36
N ASN A 81 -1.79 -10.27 3.12
CA ASN A 81 -1.06 -11.34 3.82
C ASN A 81 -0.37 -12.30 2.84
N LYS A 82 -1.05 -12.66 1.74
CA LYS A 82 -0.49 -13.53 0.70
C LYS A 82 0.67 -12.86 -0.05
N THR A 83 0.53 -11.58 -0.39
CA THR A 83 1.61 -10.83 -1.04
C THR A 83 2.80 -10.67 -0.10
N PHE A 84 2.55 -10.38 1.18
CA PHE A 84 3.62 -10.29 2.18
C PHE A 84 4.41 -11.59 2.32
N SER A 85 3.76 -12.75 2.32
CA SER A 85 4.47 -14.03 2.39
C SER A 85 5.34 -14.29 1.17
N ILE A 86 4.92 -13.85 -0.02
CA ILE A 86 5.72 -13.97 -1.26
C ILE A 86 6.93 -13.03 -1.22
N LEU A 87 6.76 -11.80 -0.73
CA LEU A 87 7.86 -10.81 -0.65
C LEU A 87 8.90 -11.14 0.43
N LYS A 88 8.57 -12.01 1.39
CA LYS A 88 9.48 -12.51 2.43
C LYS A 88 10.22 -13.80 2.06
N ALA A 89 9.74 -14.53 1.05
CA ALA A 89 10.36 -15.75 0.56
C ALA A 89 11.58 -15.41 -0.31
#